data_AF-A0A9X1S5U6-F1
#
_entry.id   AF-A0A9X1S5U6-F1
#
_cell.length_a   1.000
_cell.length_b   1.000
_cell.length_c   1.000
_cell.angle_alpha   90.00
_cell.angle_beta   90.00
_cell.angle_gamma   90.00
#
_symmetry.space_group_name_H-M   'P 1'
#
loop_
_entity.id
_entity.type
_entity.pdbx_description
1 polymer ?
#
loop_
_entity_poly.entity_id
_entity_poly.type
_entity_poly.pdbx_seq_one_letter_code
_entity_poly.pdbx_strand_id
1 'polypeptide(L)'
;MPNDHETAIELPGLELHPDGQQSVSAMRGAVIATIAALEKEGLLEPRHVAMCQLALEMADSVAAGRRSGRASAAAMAAAQLRETLMALPAPVAGDVKARFEDFVDKLVAAG
;
A
#
# COMPACT_ATOMS: atom_id res chain seq x y z
N MET A 1 -6.81 38.03 -0.48
CA MET A 1 -6.00 36.96 -1.09
C MET A 1 -6.68 35.65 -0.73
N PRO A 2 -7.28 34.91 -1.68
CA PRO A 2 -7.86 33.62 -1.35
C PRO A 2 -6.71 32.61 -1.23
N ASN A 3 -6.54 32.04 -0.04
CA ASN A 3 -5.59 30.97 0.20
C ASN A 3 -5.98 29.77 -0.65
N ASP A 4 -4.98 29.25 -1.36
CA ASP A 4 -5.02 28.04 -2.15
C ASP A 4 -5.64 26.91 -1.33
N HIS A 5 -6.81 26.44 -1.76
CA HIS A 5 -7.30 25.13 -1.39
C HIS A 5 -6.36 24.11 -2.03
N GLU A 6 -5.23 23.87 -1.36
CA GLU A 6 -4.34 22.74 -1.60
C GLU A 6 -5.21 21.50 -1.47
N THR A 7 -5.62 20.95 -2.62
CA THR A 7 -6.44 19.74 -2.73
C THR A 7 -5.76 18.64 -1.93
N ALA A 8 -6.25 18.40 -0.72
CA ALA A 8 -5.83 17.28 0.10
C ALA A 8 -6.00 16.03 -0.75
N ILE A 9 -4.89 15.35 -1.04
CA ILE A 9 -4.93 14.08 -1.77
C ILE A 9 -5.63 13.09 -0.84
N GLU A 10 -6.91 12.83 -1.08
CA GLU A 10 -7.73 11.87 -0.32
C GLU A 10 -7.38 10.43 -0.73
N LEU A 11 -6.17 9.97 -0.36
CA LEU A 11 -5.84 8.55 -0.40
C LEU A 11 -6.43 7.88 0.85
N PRO A 12 -7.31 6.87 0.72
CA PRO A 12 -7.84 6.13 1.88
C PRO A 12 -6.71 5.60 2.77
N GLY A 13 -6.77 5.91 4.06
CA GLY A 13 -5.72 5.53 5.03
C GLY A 13 -4.55 6.52 5.16
N LEU A 14 -4.50 7.58 4.34
CA LEU A 14 -3.57 8.70 4.50
C LEU A 14 -4.24 9.87 5.24
N GLU A 15 -4.95 9.57 6.31
CA GLU A 15 -5.58 10.59 7.14
C GLU A 15 -4.59 11.04 8.20
N LEU A 16 -4.22 12.33 8.19
CA LEU A 16 -3.38 12.95 9.21
C LEU A 16 -4.20 13.18 10.48
N HIS A 17 -4.34 12.13 11.29
CA HIS A 17 -4.97 12.25 12.60
C HIS A 17 -3.98 12.76 13.64
N PRO A 18 -4.38 13.70 14.51
CA PRO A 18 -3.58 14.07 15.67
C PRO A 18 -3.26 12.82 16.50
N ASP A 19 -2.00 12.69 16.93
CA ASP A 19 -1.54 11.57 17.73
C ASP A 19 -2.47 11.34 18.94
N GLY A 20 -3.15 10.19 18.99
CA GLY A 20 -3.93 9.74 20.15
C GLY A 20 -5.44 9.56 19.96
N GLN A 21 -6.02 9.89 18.79
CA GLN A 21 -7.48 9.73 18.55
C GLN A 21 -7.89 8.47 17.78
N GLN A 22 -6.93 7.64 17.35
CA GLN A 22 -7.22 6.42 16.60
C GLN A 22 -6.84 5.15 17.38
N SER A 23 -7.70 4.13 17.28
CA SER A 23 -7.43 2.79 17.80
C SER A 23 -6.34 2.05 17.01
N VAL A 24 -6.04 2.53 15.80
CA VAL A 24 -5.07 1.94 14.86
C VAL A 24 -4.06 3.02 14.46
N SER A 25 -2.78 2.67 14.35
CA SER A 25 -1.77 3.63 13.88
C SER A 25 -2.02 4.02 12.41
N ALA A 26 -1.70 5.27 12.02
CA ALA A 26 -1.86 5.73 10.64
C ALA A 26 -1.17 4.80 9.61
N MET A 27 0.03 4.29 9.95
CA MET A 27 0.74 3.33 9.11
C MET A 27 -0.04 2.02 8.94
N ARG A 28 -0.58 1.47 10.03
CA ARG A 28 -1.41 0.26 9.96
C ARG A 28 -2.69 0.52 9.16
N GLY A 29 -3.31 1.69 9.31
CA GLY A 29 -4.44 2.12 8.47
C GLY A 29 -4.11 2.10 6.98
N ALA A 30 -2.96 2.66 6.59
CA ALA A 30 -2.50 2.66 5.20
C ALA A 30 -2.21 1.24 4.65
N VAL A 31 -1.65 0.34 5.48
CA VAL A 31 -1.44 -1.06 5.08
C VAL A 31 -2.77 -1.79 4.88
N ILE A 32 -3.75 -1.58 5.78
CA ILE A 32 -5.10 -2.14 5.62
C ILE A 32 -5.74 -1.65 4.32
N ALA A 33 -5.66 -0.36 4.03
CA ALA A 33 -6.19 0.21 2.79
C ALA A 33 -5.52 -0.40 1.54
N THR A 34 -4.21 -0.60 1.58
CA THR A 34 -3.46 -1.27 0.50
C THR A 34 -3.94 -2.70 0.29
N ILE A 35 -4.05 -3.49 1.36
CA ILE A 35 -4.52 -4.89 1.28
C ILE A 35 -5.95 -4.95 0.73
N ALA A 36 -6.83 -4.07 1.20
CA ALA A 36 -8.21 -4.00 0.72
C ALA A 36 -8.29 -3.63 -0.78
N ALA A 37 -7.40 -2.76 -1.26
CA ALA A 37 -7.30 -2.43 -2.68
C ALA A 37 -6.87 -3.67 -3.51
N LEU A 38 -5.84 -4.38 -3.07
CA LEU A 38 -5.37 -5.61 -3.73
C LEU A 38 -6.43 -6.73 -3.72
N GLU A 39 -7.20 -6.85 -2.64
CA GLU A 39 -8.32 -7.79 -2.53
C GLU A 39 -9.43 -7.42 -3.51
N LYS A 40 -9.81 -6.14 -3.56
CA LYS A 40 -10.83 -5.63 -4.49
C LYS A 40 -10.47 -5.87 -5.96
N GLU A 41 -9.18 -5.84 -6.27
CA GLU A 41 -8.65 -6.16 -7.61
C GLU A 41 -8.50 -7.66 -7.87
N GLY A 42 -8.79 -8.52 -6.89
CA GLY A 42 -8.69 -9.98 -7.02
C GLY A 42 -7.25 -10.49 -7.11
N LEU A 43 -6.27 -9.72 -6.66
CA LEU A 43 -4.83 -10.06 -6.75
C LEU A 43 -4.36 -10.93 -5.58
N LEU A 44 -5.12 -10.97 -4.48
CA LEU A 44 -4.75 -11.74 -3.31
C LEU A 44 -5.24 -13.19 -3.41
N GLU A 45 -4.32 -14.12 -3.16
CA GLU A 45 -4.57 -15.54 -3.05
C GLU A 45 -4.34 -15.98 -1.59
N PRO A 46 -4.85 -17.15 -1.15
CA PRO A 46 -4.63 -17.63 0.22
C PRO A 46 -3.15 -17.68 0.64
N ARG A 47 -2.23 -17.93 -0.30
CA ARG A 47 -0.79 -17.92 -0.03
C ARG A 47 -0.24 -16.54 0.39
N HIS A 48 -0.92 -15.44 0.06
CA HIS A 48 -0.48 -14.07 0.39
C HIS A 48 -0.90 -13.63 1.81
N VAL A 49 -1.74 -14.41 2.51
CA VAL A 49 -2.24 -14.06 3.86
C VAL A 49 -1.10 -13.87 4.85
N ALA A 50 -0.09 -14.76 4.82
CA ALA A 50 1.06 -14.66 5.72
C ALA A 50 1.84 -13.35 5.53
N MET A 51 1.98 -12.90 4.28
CA MET A 51 2.65 -11.63 3.96
C MET A 51 1.80 -10.41 4.34
N CYS A 52 0.49 -10.48 4.14
CA CYS A 52 -0.43 -9.43 4.58
C CYS A 52 -0.37 -9.26 6.10
N GLN A 53 -0.36 -10.38 6.85
CA GLN A 53 -0.19 -10.34 8.30
C GLN A 53 1.17 -9.76 8.69
N LEU A 54 2.26 -10.19 8.04
CA LEU A 54 3.59 -9.65 8.29
C LEU A 54 3.64 -8.13 8.08
N ALA A 55 3.04 -7.62 7.00
CA ALA A 55 2.97 -6.18 6.75
C ALA A 55 2.23 -5.44 7.87
N LEU A 56 1.14 -6.00 8.40
CA LEU A 56 0.40 -5.42 9.52
C LEU A 56 1.24 -5.40 10.82
N GLU A 57 1.96 -6.49 11.13
CA GLU A 57 2.84 -6.56 12.30
C GLU A 57 4.03 -5.59 12.20
N MET A 58 4.59 -5.42 10.99
CA MET A 58 5.67 -4.46 10.76
C MET A 58 5.18 -3.02 10.89
N ALA A 59 3.97 -2.70 10.43
CA ALA A 59 3.37 -1.39 10.63
C ALA A 59 3.20 -1.03 12.11
N ASP A 60 2.77 -1.98 12.94
CA ASP A 60 2.68 -1.78 14.39
C ASP A 60 4.06 -1.65 15.05
N SER A 61 5.04 -2.40 14.56
CA SER A 61 6.43 -2.32 15.02
C SER A 61 7.05 -0.94 14.72
N VAL A 62 6.77 -0.36 13.55
CA VAL A 62 7.16 1.02 13.21
C VAL A 62 6.53 2.02 14.19
N ALA A 63 5.24 1.90 14.44
CA ALA A 63 4.53 2.79 15.37
C ALA A 63 5.03 2.65 16.82
N ALA A 64 5.31 1.42 17.27
CA ALA A 64 5.86 1.15 18.60
C ALA A 64 7.30 1.67 18.74
N GLY A 65 8.14 1.50 17.71
CA GLY A 65 9.51 2.02 17.68
C GLY A 65 9.55 3.54 17.77
N ARG A 66 8.66 4.23 17.04
CA ARG A 66 8.49 5.70 17.13
C ARG A 66 8.08 6.15 18.53
N ARG A 67 7.04 5.52 19.11
CA ARG A 67 6.54 5.86 20.45
C ARG A 67 7.55 5.63 21.58
N SER A 68 8.42 4.62 21.43
CA SER A 68 9.44 4.28 22.42
C SER A 68 10.77 5.02 22.24
N GLY A 69 10.87 5.96 21.28
CA GLY A 69 12.12 6.68 20.98
C GLY A 69 13.22 5.80 20.38
N ARG A 70 12.89 4.58 19.95
CA ARG A 70 13.84 3.62 19.36
C ARG A 70 13.91 3.80 17.85
N ALA A 71 14.57 4.88 17.43
CA ALA A 71 14.65 5.27 16.02
C ALA A 71 15.22 4.17 15.10
N SER A 72 16.25 3.44 15.54
CA SER A 72 16.85 2.33 14.78
C SER A 72 15.89 1.17 14.57
N ALA A 73 15.16 0.76 15.61
CA ALA A 73 14.15 -0.30 15.51
C ALA A 73 12.99 0.10 14.59
N ALA A 74 12.54 1.36 14.68
CA ALA A 74 11.53 1.90 13.77
C ALA A 74 12.00 1.90 12.31
N ALA A 75 13.26 2.29 12.06
CA ALA A 75 13.83 2.30 10.71
C ALA A 75 13.98 0.90 10.13
N MET A 76 14.44 -0.08 10.92
CA MET A 76 14.53 -1.49 10.49
C MET A 76 13.16 -2.07 10.17
N ALA A 77 12.16 -1.84 11.04
CA ALA A 77 10.78 -2.26 10.79
C ALA A 77 10.21 -1.61 9.53
N ALA A 78 10.51 -0.32 9.27
CA ALA A 78 10.07 0.36 8.06
C ALA A 78 10.71 -0.21 6.79
N ALA A 79 11.99 -0.58 6.85
CA ALA A 79 12.67 -1.23 5.74
C ALA A 79 12.05 -2.61 5.42
N GLN A 80 11.80 -3.42 6.45
CA GLN A 80 11.15 -4.73 6.30
C GLN A 80 9.70 -4.61 5.83
N LEU A 81 8.96 -3.59 6.29
CA LEU A 81 7.63 -3.29 5.78
C LEU A 81 7.66 -2.99 4.28
N ARG A 82 8.58 -2.13 3.84
CA ARG A 82 8.74 -1.81 2.41
C ARG A 82 9.03 -3.05 1.58
N GLU A 83 9.95 -3.91 2.03
CA GLU A 83 10.27 -5.16 1.34
C GLU A 83 9.05 -6.08 1.26
N THR A 84 8.29 -6.21 2.35
CA THR A 84 7.07 -7.03 2.39
C THR A 84 6.01 -6.52 1.42
N LEU A 85 5.80 -5.20 1.36
CA LEU A 85 4.84 -4.59 0.44
C LEU A 85 5.27 -4.74 -1.03
N MET A 86 6.57 -4.67 -1.32
CA MET A 86 7.10 -4.88 -2.68
C MET A 86 6.98 -6.33 -3.15
N ALA A 87 6.92 -7.28 -2.22
CA ALA A 87 6.72 -8.69 -2.56
C ALA A 87 5.24 -9.03 -2.83
N LEU A 88 4.29 -8.20 -2.40
CA LEU A 88 2.87 -8.41 -2.70
C LEU A 88 2.61 -8.21 -4.20
N PRO A 89 1.59 -8.91 -4.75
CA PRO A 89 1.22 -8.73 -6.15
C PRO A 89 0.87 -7.27 -6.42
N ALA A 90 1.38 -6.74 -7.53
CA ALA A 90 1.08 -5.39 -7.97
C ALA A 90 0.04 -5.42 -9.10
N PRO A 91 -0.85 -4.41 -9.18
CA PRO A 91 -1.70 -4.22 -10.34
C PRO A 91 -0.85 -4.13 -11.60
N VAL A 92 -1.24 -4.83 -12.66
CA VAL A 92 -0.63 -4.61 -13.98
C VAL A 92 -0.94 -3.18 -14.38
N ALA A 93 0.09 -2.34 -14.53
CA ALA A 93 -0.07 -0.96 -14.96
C ALA A 93 -0.92 -0.94 -16.24
N GLY A 94 -1.99 -0.12 -16.26
CA GLY A 94 -2.98 -0.14 -17.34
C GLY A 94 -2.41 0.01 -18.75
N ASP A 95 -1.25 0.65 -18.88
CA ASP A 95 -0.49 0.78 -20.14
C ASP A 95 -0.03 -0.59 -20.70
N VAL A 96 0.34 -1.54 -19.84
CA VAL A 96 0.78 -2.88 -20.26
C VAL A 96 -0.39 -3.69 -20.82
N LYS A 97 -1.57 -3.58 -20.21
CA LYS A 97 -2.79 -4.24 -20.69
C LYS A 97 -3.21 -3.69 -22.05
N ALA A 98 -3.25 -2.35 -22.19
CA ALA A 98 -3.60 -1.70 -23.45
C ALA A 98 -2.62 -2.06 -24.59
N ARG A 99 -1.31 -2.11 -24.31
CA ARG A 99 -0.31 -2.54 -25.29
C ARG A 99 -0.43 -4.01 -25.69
N PHE A 100 -0.83 -4.87 -24.75
CA PHE A 100 -1.05 -6.29 -25.04
C PHE A 100 -2.29 -6.50 -25.92
N GLU A 101 -3.39 -5.82 -25.62
CA GLU A 101 -4.60 -5.84 -26.44
C GLU A 101 -4.30 -5.36 -27.88
N ASP A 102 -3.62 -4.22 -28.03
CA ASP A 102 -3.21 -3.68 -29.34
C ASP A 102 -2.26 -4.62 -30.10
N PHE A 103 -1.41 -5.37 -29.39
CA PHE A 103 -0.54 -6.38 -30.00
C PHE A 103 -1.32 -7.60 -30.50
N VAL A 104 -2.28 -8.11 -29.71
CA VAL A 104 -3.12 -9.25 -30.09
C VAL A 104 -4.00 -8.90 -31.28
N ASP A 105 -4.60 -7.71 -31.31
CA ASP A 105 -5.42 -7.24 -32.43
C ASP A 105 -4.62 -7.19 -33.74
N LYS A 106 -3.36 -6.75 -33.68
CA LYS A 106 -2.45 -6.75 -34.84
C LYS A 106 -2.08 -8.15 -35.33
N LEU A 107 -1.95 -9.14 -34.43
CA LEU A 107 -1.69 -10.53 -34.80
C LEU A 107 -2.89 -11.17 -35.50
N VAL A 108 -4.10 -10.91 -35.00
CA VAL A 108 -5.35 -11.43 -35.60
C VAL A 108 -5.61 -10.79 -36.97
N ALA A 109 -5.32 -9.50 -37.13
CA ALA A 109 -5.51 -8.81 -38.41
C ALA A 109 -4.48 -9.20 -39.50
N ALA A 110 -3.36 -9.81 -39.11
CA ALA A 110 -2.27 -10.21 -40.01
C ALA A 110 -2.33 -11.68 -40.45
N GLY A 111 -3.23 -12.50 -39.87
CA GLY A 111 -3.46 -13.90 -40.21
C GLY A 111 -4.72 -14.09 -41.05
#